data_AF-A0A0Q4S7M0-F1
#
_entry.id   AF-A0A0Q4S7M0-F1
#
_cell.length_a   1.000
_cell.length_b   1.000
_cell.length_c   1.000
_cell.angle_alpha   90.00
_cell.angle_beta   90.00
_cell.angle_gamma   90.00
#
_symmetry.space_group_name_H-M   'P 1'
#
loop_
_entity.id
_entity.type
_entity.pdbx_description
1 polymer ?
#
loop_
_entity_poly.entity_id
_entity_poly.type
_entity_poly.pdbx_seq_one_letter_code
_entity_poly.pdbx_strand_id
1 'polypeptide(L)'
;MSPSQIIVLATPVFFVLIAIELAVGYKRQRNTYRLADAVSSISLGMLSQTSAVFTRLLRIGIYTALFEHVALWRSDAFWTSLPGWLLALVFYDFCYYWLHRMGHESAVLWAAHAVHHQSQDYNLSTALRQTSSGALLGWVFYVPMALAGVPPLVFAVVALVDLLYQFWVHTEQVGKLGWFDRWFCSPSNHRAHHAVNDAYLDKNYGGILIVWDRMFGTFKEEDDQDRCVYGTRGLLNSWDPLWANAQVYAGLAHDSWHARSWADKLRVWIKPPGWRPADLAARFPKPAFSMAQMTPYHPPMSRAVQWFALVQFTLMLAGVAAFLWRADSAPLAENAVWFATLLVAQWALGAVMQGRIGMLMALVLQSGALATATSALGFVQWHWVFKPLTMAIAILLVAASSYQLRGMVRFDSKTWVLLGAALVGSLAGDVFLMVEGFFIPGLVSFLIAHLFYVALFKTGQRWFPHRGALAATLGVGVAMYAFLWTGGLPAALRGPVAAYVLVIALMAAQAIGRASVLRDRAAVLVAVGAAFFMLSDSLLATHRFVSPLPWSQVWVLGTYYAAQACIVAGVLKAATAPDGLPVAAPVAAVANVTTCGPALRTEHTPHPQ
;
A
#
# COMPACT_ATOMS: atom_id res chain seq x y z
N MET A 1 -8.95 -28.10 -8.87
CA MET A 1 -8.45 -26.71 -8.99
C MET A 1 -8.81 -25.96 -7.74
N SER A 2 -7.88 -25.19 -7.17
CA SER A 2 -8.14 -24.40 -5.98
C SER A 2 -8.84 -23.07 -6.33
N PRO A 3 -9.51 -22.39 -5.37
CA PRO A 3 -10.11 -21.09 -5.61
C PRO A 3 -9.12 -20.04 -6.15
N SER A 4 -7.88 -20.04 -5.65
CA SER A 4 -6.85 -19.10 -6.12
C SER A 4 -6.43 -19.37 -7.58
N GLN A 5 -6.40 -20.64 -8.01
CA GLN A 5 -6.11 -21.02 -9.40
C GLN A 5 -7.23 -20.57 -10.36
N ILE A 6 -8.49 -20.61 -9.93
CA ILE A 6 -9.63 -20.13 -10.74
C ILE A 6 -9.45 -18.64 -11.06
N ILE A 7 -9.03 -17.83 -10.08
CA ILE A 7 -8.78 -16.40 -10.28
C ILE A 7 -7.67 -16.17 -11.31
N VAL A 8 -6.58 -16.94 -11.23
CA VAL A 8 -5.47 -16.85 -12.20
C VAL A 8 -5.96 -17.14 -13.62
N LEU A 9 -6.82 -18.15 -13.80
CA LEU A 9 -7.35 -18.51 -15.12
C LEU A 9 -8.44 -17.55 -15.63
N ALA A 10 -9.15 -16.86 -14.74
CA ALA A 10 -10.10 -15.81 -15.12
C ALA A 10 -9.40 -14.51 -15.55
N THR A 11 -8.17 -14.28 -15.06
CA THR A 11 -7.42 -13.03 -15.30
C THR A 11 -7.28 -12.66 -16.78
N PRO A 12 -6.89 -13.57 -17.70
CA PRO A 12 -6.80 -13.24 -19.13
C PRO A 12 -8.12 -12.75 -19.74
N VAL A 13 -9.26 -13.28 -19.28
CA VAL A 13 -10.59 -12.87 -19.77
C VAL A 13 -10.85 -11.40 -19.43
N PHE A 14 -10.56 -10.98 -18.20
CA PHE A 14 -10.68 -9.58 -17.80
C PHE A 14 -9.80 -8.65 -18.64
N PHE A 15 -8.55 -9.05 -18.91
CA PHE A 15 -7.64 -8.26 -19.76
C PHE A 15 -8.10 -8.16 -21.21
N VAL A 16 -8.66 -9.24 -21.78
CA VAL A 16 -9.26 -9.20 -23.12
C VAL A 16 -10.44 -8.23 -23.15
N LEU A 17 -11.32 -8.26 -22.16
CA LEU A 17 -12.47 -7.36 -22.08
C LEU A 17 -12.04 -5.90 -21.89
N ILE A 18 -11.04 -5.62 -21.04
CA ILE A 18 -10.42 -4.30 -20.89
C ILE A 18 -9.83 -3.82 -22.22
N ALA A 19 -9.11 -4.69 -22.95
CA ALA A 19 -8.53 -4.34 -24.25
C ALA A 19 -9.61 -4.03 -25.30
N ILE A 20 -10.72 -4.78 -25.30
CA ILE A 20 -11.88 -4.52 -26.15
C ILE A 20 -12.51 -3.17 -25.80
N GLU A 21 -12.76 -2.90 -24.52
CA GLU A 21 -13.34 -1.62 -24.09
C GLU A 21 -12.44 -0.45 -24.48
N LEU A 22 -11.12 -0.57 -24.28
CA LEU A 22 -10.14 0.43 -24.68
C LEU A 22 -10.17 0.67 -26.19
N ALA A 23 -10.21 -0.39 -27.02
CA ALA A 23 -10.30 -0.28 -28.46
C ALA A 23 -11.61 0.39 -28.92
N VAL A 24 -12.74 0.06 -28.28
CA VAL A 24 -14.03 0.71 -28.51
C VAL A 24 -13.97 2.19 -28.12
N GLY A 25 -13.35 2.51 -26.99
CA GLY A 25 -13.16 3.89 -26.52
C GLY A 25 -12.35 4.74 -27.51
N TYR A 26 -11.25 4.20 -28.05
CA TYR A 26 -10.50 4.88 -29.13
C TYR A 26 -11.32 5.03 -30.41
N LYS A 27 -12.01 3.97 -30.86
CA LYS A 27 -12.85 4.02 -32.06
C LYS A 27 -13.97 5.05 -31.95
N ARG A 28 -14.54 5.22 -30.76
CA ARG A 28 -15.62 6.19 -30.47
C ARG A 28 -15.13 7.57 -30.04
N GLN A 29 -13.81 7.80 -29.95
CA GLN A 29 -13.21 9.04 -29.41
C GLN A 29 -13.70 9.37 -27.99
N ARG A 30 -13.92 8.33 -27.17
CA ARG A 30 -14.41 8.38 -25.78
C ARG A 30 -13.56 7.46 -24.90
N ASN A 31 -12.24 7.62 -24.94
CA ASN A 31 -11.34 6.84 -24.09
C ASN A 31 -11.51 7.27 -22.62
N THR A 32 -11.79 6.31 -21.75
CA THR A 32 -11.97 6.49 -20.30
C THR A 32 -10.79 5.96 -19.48
N TYR A 33 -9.70 5.52 -20.14
CA TYR A 33 -8.53 4.98 -19.46
C TYR A 33 -7.42 6.02 -19.33
N ARG A 34 -6.96 6.24 -18.09
CA ARG A 34 -5.65 6.82 -17.78
C ARG A 34 -4.74 5.73 -17.23
N LEU A 35 -3.52 5.64 -17.78
CA LEU A 35 -2.57 4.58 -17.44
C LEU A 35 -2.37 4.44 -15.92
N ALA A 36 -2.20 5.58 -15.22
CA ALA A 36 -1.92 5.54 -13.79
C ALA A 36 -3.08 5.00 -12.95
N ASP A 37 -4.31 5.43 -13.28
CA ASP A 37 -5.50 4.98 -12.60
C ASP A 37 -5.76 3.49 -12.88
N ALA A 38 -5.68 3.06 -14.14
CA ALA A 38 -5.88 1.66 -14.52
C ALA A 38 -4.87 0.71 -13.84
N VAL A 39 -3.58 1.08 -13.84
CA VAL A 39 -2.54 0.32 -13.12
C VAL A 39 -2.82 0.30 -11.61
N SER A 40 -3.23 1.42 -11.02
CA SER A 40 -3.57 1.50 -9.59
C SER A 40 -4.78 0.63 -9.25
N SER A 41 -5.83 0.68 -10.06
CA SER A 41 -7.08 -0.05 -9.89
C SER A 41 -6.85 -1.56 -9.96
N ILE A 42 -6.13 -2.05 -10.97
CA ILE A 42 -5.79 -3.48 -11.06
C ILE A 42 -4.82 -3.88 -9.93
N SER A 43 -3.87 -3.01 -9.56
CA SER A 43 -2.96 -3.29 -8.44
C SER A 43 -3.69 -3.45 -7.11
N LEU A 44 -4.74 -2.68 -6.85
CA LEU A 44 -5.58 -2.85 -5.67
C LEU A 44 -6.35 -4.17 -5.71
N GLY A 45 -6.85 -4.58 -6.87
CA GLY A 45 -7.40 -5.92 -7.09
C GLY A 45 -6.38 -7.01 -6.76
N MET A 46 -5.17 -6.90 -7.28
CA MET A 46 -4.07 -7.82 -6.98
C MET A 46 -3.79 -7.89 -5.47
N LEU A 47 -3.71 -6.74 -4.80
CA LEU A 47 -3.51 -6.67 -3.34
C LEU A 47 -4.67 -7.31 -2.57
N SER A 48 -5.91 -7.10 -3.01
CA SER A 48 -7.10 -7.72 -2.42
C SER A 48 -7.03 -9.25 -2.54
N GLN A 49 -6.72 -9.80 -3.72
CA GLN A 49 -6.62 -11.25 -3.92
C GLN A 49 -5.46 -11.88 -3.14
N THR A 50 -4.30 -11.23 -3.09
CA THR A 50 -3.17 -11.77 -2.30
C THR A 50 -3.43 -11.68 -0.80
N SER A 51 -4.11 -10.63 -0.32
CA SER A 51 -4.55 -10.51 1.08
C SER A 51 -5.60 -11.56 1.45
N ALA A 52 -6.49 -11.90 0.51
CA ALA A 52 -7.59 -12.85 0.74
C ALA A 52 -7.10 -14.26 1.13
N VAL A 53 -5.88 -14.63 0.77
CA VAL A 53 -5.22 -15.88 1.20
C VAL A 53 -5.15 -15.96 2.73
N PHE A 54 -4.88 -14.84 3.41
CA PHE A 54 -4.74 -14.77 4.86
C PHE A 54 -6.09 -14.63 5.59
N THR A 55 -7.13 -14.15 4.91
CA THR A 55 -8.45 -13.90 5.51
C THR A 55 -9.50 -14.95 5.12
N ARG A 56 -9.12 -16.01 4.40
CA ARG A 56 -10.04 -17.05 3.93
C ARG A 56 -10.84 -17.71 5.06
N LEU A 57 -10.21 -17.90 6.23
CA LEU A 57 -10.86 -18.46 7.42
C LEU A 57 -11.99 -17.56 7.94
N LEU A 58 -11.85 -16.24 7.86
CA LEU A 58 -12.88 -15.31 8.32
C LEU A 58 -14.15 -15.37 7.48
N ARG A 59 -14.02 -15.54 6.16
CA ARG A 59 -15.18 -15.61 5.27
C ARG A 59 -15.74 -17.02 5.13
N ILE A 60 -14.94 -17.95 4.61
CA ILE A 60 -15.41 -19.31 4.30
C ILE A 60 -15.36 -20.20 5.55
N GLY A 61 -14.33 -20.07 6.37
CA GLY A 61 -14.19 -20.89 7.59
C GLY A 61 -15.31 -20.64 8.59
N ILE A 62 -15.62 -19.38 8.91
CA ILE A 62 -16.75 -19.02 9.79
C ILE A 62 -18.08 -19.48 9.18
N TYR A 63 -18.29 -19.23 7.89
CA TYR A 63 -19.50 -19.69 7.20
C TYR A 63 -19.68 -21.21 7.32
N THR A 64 -18.65 -21.99 7.02
CA THR A 64 -18.68 -23.46 7.12
C THR A 64 -18.93 -23.90 8.56
N ALA A 65 -18.26 -23.30 9.55
CA ALA A 65 -18.48 -23.64 10.96
C ALA A 65 -19.94 -23.38 11.39
N LEU A 66 -20.52 -22.25 10.99
CA LEU A 66 -21.93 -21.95 11.26
C LEU A 66 -22.86 -22.94 10.55
N PHE A 67 -22.60 -23.22 9.27
CA PHE A 67 -23.34 -24.22 8.52
C PHE A 67 -23.30 -25.59 9.22
N GLU A 68 -22.14 -26.05 9.66
CA GLU A 68 -21.92 -27.37 10.29
C GLU A 68 -22.48 -27.52 11.70
N HIS A 69 -22.63 -26.44 12.46
CA HIS A 69 -23.04 -26.51 13.86
C HIS A 69 -24.44 -25.95 14.14
N VAL A 70 -24.91 -24.96 13.38
CA VAL A 70 -26.13 -24.21 13.71
C VAL A 70 -27.11 -24.01 12.54
N ALA A 71 -26.85 -24.59 11.36
CA ALA A 71 -27.83 -24.58 10.28
C ALA A 71 -29.15 -25.27 10.69
N LEU A 72 -30.25 -24.58 10.40
CA LEU A 72 -31.60 -24.99 10.77
C LEU A 72 -32.17 -26.06 9.83
N TRP A 73 -31.77 -26.04 8.57
CA TRP A 73 -32.29 -26.97 7.55
C TRP A 73 -31.23 -27.38 6.53
N ARG A 74 -30.67 -28.57 6.70
CA ARG A 74 -29.68 -29.14 5.78
C ARG A 74 -30.34 -30.12 4.81
N SER A 75 -30.63 -29.64 3.60
CA SER A 75 -31.08 -30.50 2.49
C SER A 75 -30.17 -30.29 1.28
N ASP A 76 -29.11 -31.09 1.19
CA ASP A 76 -28.19 -31.03 0.04
C ASP A 76 -28.92 -31.32 -1.27
N ALA A 77 -29.88 -32.25 -1.25
CA ALA A 77 -30.71 -32.58 -2.41
C ALA A 77 -31.50 -31.37 -2.92
N PHE A 78 -32.07 -30.56 -2.02
CA PHE A 78 -32.76 -29.34 -2.42
C PHE A 78 -31.76 -28.28 -2.91
N TRP A 79 -30.73 -27.96 -2.13
CA TRP A 79 -29.83 -26.86 -2.46
C TRP A 79 -28.99 -27.09 -3.71
N THR A 80 -28.79 -28.35 -4.10
CA THR A 80 -28.13 -28.71 -5.36
C THR A 80 -29.10 -28.90 -6.54
N SER A 81 -30.41 -28.83 -6.31
CA SER A 81 -31.42 -28.80 -7.37
C SER A 81 -31.48 -27.42 -8.04
N LEU A 82 -32.05 -27.32 -9.25
CA LEU A 82 -32.20 -26.06 -9.97
C LEU A 82 -32.94 -24.98 -9.14
N PRO A 83 -34.10 -25.26 -8.51
CA PRO A 83 -34.75 -24.30 -7.60
C PRO A 83 -33.87 -23.87 -6.43
N GLY A 84 -33.10 -24.79 -5.84
CA GLY A 84 -32.17 -24.49 -4.75
C GLY A 84 -31.05 -23.54 -5.18
N TRP A 85 -30.46 -23.76 -6.35
CA TRP A 85 -29.46 -22.87 -6.94
C TRP A 85 -30.00 -21.48 -7.21
N LEU A 86 -31.19 -21.37 -7.81
CA LEU A 86 -31.84 -20.09 -8.08
C LEU A 86 -32.16 -19.34 -6.79
N LEU A 87 -32.72 -20.03 -5.79
CA LEU A 87 -32.99 -19.44 -4.48
C LEU A 87 -31.70 -18.99 -3.79
N ALA A 88 -30.64 -19.79 -3.84
CA ALA A 88 -29.35 -19.44 -3.25
C ALA A 88 -28.74 -18.19 -3.92
N LEU A 89 -28.87 -18.05 -5.24
CA LEU A 89 -28.39 -16.87 -5.97
C LEU A 89 -29.18 -15.61 -5.58
N VAL A 90 -30.51 -15.69 -5.56
CA VAL A 90 -31.36 -14.57 -5.13
C VAL A 90 -31.12 -14.21 -3.68
N PHE A 91 -30.93 -15.20 -2.80
CA PHE A 91 -30.65 -14.96 -1.39
C PHE A 91 -29.26 -14.35 -1.19
N TYR A 92 -28.25 -14.79 -1.95
CA TYR A 92 -26.93 -14.17 -1.94
C TYR A 92 -27.00 -12.71 -2.37
N ASP A 93 -27.67 -12.40 -3.49
CA ASP A 93 -27.82 -11.04 -4.00
C ASP A 93 -28.59 -10.13 -3.01
N PHE A 94 -29.58 -10.67 -2.30
CA PHE A 94 -30.24 -9.96 -1.19
C PHE A 94 -29.29 -9.66 -0.02
N CYS A 95 -28.48 -10.64 0.40
CA CYS A 95 -27.44 -10.43 1.42
C CYS A 95 -26.41 -9.40 0.96
N TYR A 96 -26.02 -9.44 -0.32
CA TYR A 96 -25.12 -8.48 -0.95
C TYR A 96 -25.68 -7.07 -0.90
N TYR A 97 -26.96 -6.85 -1.25
CA TYR A 97 -27.60 -5.54 -1.16
C TYR A 97 -27.43 -4.91 0.22
N TRP A 98 -27.65 -5.67 1.31
CA TRP A 98 -27.49 -5.16 2.67
C TRP A 98 -26.02 -4.90 3.03
N LEU A 99 -25.11 -5.79 2.63
CA LEU A 99 -23.68 -5.56 2.81
C LEU A 99 -23.24 -4.27 2.10
N HIS A 100 -23.67 -4.09 0.86
CA HIS A 100 -23.29 -2.97 0.01
C HIS A 100 -23.87 -1.66 0.53
N ARG A 101 -25.17 -1.64 0.87
CA ARG A 101 -25.83 -0.51 1.52
C ARG A 101 -25.16 -0.11 2.82
N MET A 102 -24.85 -1.07 3.70
CA MET A 102 -24.14 -0.78 4.94
C MET A 102 -22.71 -0.32 4.70
N GLY A 103 -22.10 -0.72 3.58
CA GLY A 103 -20.85 -0.15 3.05
C GLY A 103 -20.93 1.34 2.77
N HIS A 104 -22.12 1.92 2.58
CA HIS A 104 -22.32 3.36 2.39
C HIS A 104 -22.92 4.06 3.62
N GLU A 105 -23.69 3.37 4.45
CA GLU A 105 -24.38 3.98 5.59
C GLU A 105 -23.62 3.85 6.92
N SER A 106 -22.50 3.11 6.97
CA SER A 106 -21.64 2.96 8.16
C SER A 106 -20.20 3.31 7.84
N ALA A 107 -19.58 4.21 8.62
CA ALA A 107 -18.24 4.71 8.34
C ALA A 107 -17.16 3.61 8.32
N VAL A 108 -17.23 2.60 9.18
CA VAL A 108 -16.25 1.50 9.22
C VAL A 108 -16.41 0.54 8.04
N LEU A 109 -17.64 0.31 7.58
CA LEU A 109 -17.91 -0.50 6.39
C LEU A 109 -17.63 0.28 5.11
N TRP A 110 -17.82 1.59 5.12
CA TRP A 110 -17.31 2.49 4.09
C TRP A 110 -15.79 2.46 4.01
N ALA A 111 -15.08 2.48 5.13
CA ALA A 111 -13.62 2.29 5.09
C ALA A 111 -13.23 0.95 4.43
N ALA A 112 -14.06 -0.07 4.59
CA ALA A 112 -13.89 -1.36 3.93
C ALA A 112 -14.39 -1.41 2.48
N HIS A 113 -15.06 -0.39 1.96
CA HIS A 113 -15.66 -0.38 0.62
C HIS A 113 -15.13 0.76 -0.29
N ALA A 114 -14.79 1.90 0.29
CA ALA A 114 -14.40 3.15 -0.36
C ALA A 114 -13.29 2.98 -1.40
N VAL A 115 -12.38 2.01 -1.22
CA VAL A 115 -11.34 1.68 -2.20
C VAL A 115 -11.94 1.50 -3.59
N HIS A 116 -13.10 0.85 -3.69
CA HIS A 116 -13.83 0.63 -4.93
C HIS A 116 -14.27 1.94 -5.63
N HIS A 117 -14.70 2.93 -4.85
CA HIS A 117 -15.16 4.23 -5.33
C HIS A 117 -14.04 5.27 -5.55
N GLN A 118 -12.81 4.99 -5.14
CA GLN A 118 -11.73 5.99 -5.18
C GLN A 118 -11.25 6.37 -6.58
N SER A 119 -11.49 5.55 -7.61
CA SER A 119 -11.08 5.89 -8.97
C SER A 119 -11.87 7.09 -9.49
N GLN A 120 -11.17 7.99 -10.17
CA GLN A 120 -11.79 9.15 -10.83
C GLN A 120 -12.13 8.88 -12.29
N ASP A 121 -11.84 7.68 -12.78
CA ASP A 121 -12.20 7.18 -14.09
C ASP A 121 -13.17 5.99 -13.93
N TYR A 122 -14.09 5.80 -14.88
CA TYR A 122 -15.04 4.70 -14.81
C TYR A 122 -14.96 3.81 -16.05
N ASN A 123 -14.42 2.61 -15.85
CA ASN A 123 -14.16 1.62 -16.90
C ASN A 123 -13.96 0.23 -16.26
N LEU A 124 -13.73 -0.80 -17.08
CA LEU A 124 -13.62 -2.17 -16.58
C LEU A 124 -12.44 -2.41 -15.63
N SER A 125 -11.41 -1.57 -15.63
CA SER A 125 -10.36 -1.65 -14.60
C SER A 125 -10.85 -1.21 -13.21
N THR A 126 -11.86 -0.33 -13.14
CA THR A 126 -12.50 0.10 -11.89
C THR A 126 -13.20 -1.07 -11.20
N ALA A 127 -13.76 -2.03 -11.95
CA ALA A 127 -14.31 -3.27 -11.39
C ALA A 127 -13.28 -4.07 -10.58
N LEU A 128 -12.01 -4.02 -11.01
CA LEU A 128 -10.91 -4.73 -10.35
C LEU A 128 -10.34 -3.95 -9.17
N ARG A 129 -10.77 -2.71 -8.93
CA ARG A 129 -10.36 -1.90 -7.77
C ARG A 129 -11.05 -2.39 -6.50
N GLN A 130 -10.45 -3.39 -5.86
CA GLN A 130 -11.04 -4.05 -4.69
C GLN A 130 -10.30 -3.70 -3.39
N THR A 131 -11.07 -3.66 -2.30
CA THR A 131 -10.58 -3.47 -0.92
C THR A 131 -9.89 -4.73 -0.38
N SER A 132 -8.94 -4.57 0.55
CA SER A 132 -8.33 -5.70 1.27
C SER A 132 -8.94 -5.98 2.64
N SER A 133 -9.84 -5.13 3.13
CA SER A 133 -10.37 -5.19 4.51
C SER A 133 -11.82 -5.71 4.62
N GLY A 134 -12.51 -5.91 3.49
CA GLY A 134 -13.92 -6.34 3.47
C GLY A 134 -14.20 -7.66 4.22
N ALA A 135 -13.22 -8.59 4.24
CA ALA A 135 -13.36 -9.88 4.92
C ALA A 135 -13.46 -9.78 6.46
N LEU A 136 -13.11 -8.64 7.07
CA LEU A 136 -13.12 -8.48 8.53
C LEU A 136 -14.54 -8.46 9.10
N LEU A 137 -15.47 -7.79 8.41
CA LEU A 137 -16.84 -7.57 8.88
C LEU A 137 -17.91 -8.05 7.88
N GLY A 138 -17.57 -8.21 6.60
CA GLY A 138 -18.56 -8.53 5.56
C GLY A 138 -19.20 -9.91 5.70
N TRP A 139 -18.54 -10.87 6.37
CA TRP A 139 -19.06 -12.23 6.56
C TRP A 139 -20.36 -12.28 7.36
N VAL A 140 -20.61 -11.29 8.23
CA VAL A 140 -21.80 -11.21 9.09
C VAL A 140 -23.09 -11.20 8.26
N PHE A 141 -23.07 -10.55 7.09
CA PHE A 141 -24.23 -10.41 6.21
C PHE A 141 -24.64 -11.72 5.54
N TYR A 142 -23.74 -12.71 5.50
CA TYR A 142 -24.00 -14.02 4.90
C TYR A 142 -24.31 -15.10 5.96
N VAL A 143 -24.26 -14.78 7.25
CA VAL A 143 -24.70 -15.67 8.33
C VAL A 143 -26.13 -16.20 8.12
N PRO A 144 -27.12 -15.39 7.68
CA PRO A 144 -28.47 -15.90 7.41
C PRO A 144 -28.51 -17.06 6.41
N MET A 145 -27.63 -17.06 5.40
CA MET A 145 -27.55 -18.17 4.43
C MET A 145 -27.01 -19.45 5.06
N ALA A 146 -25.98 -19.34 5.92
CA ALA A 146 -25.45 -20.48 6.66
C ALA A 146 -26.51 -21.07 7.60
N LEU A 147 -27.27 -20.22 8.29
CA LEU A 147 -28.37 -20.63 9.17
C LEU A 147 -29.52 -21.28 8.40
N ALA A 148 -29.87 -20.77 7.22
CA ALA A 148 -30.86 -21.39 6.34
C ALA A 148 -30.40 -22.74 5.77
N GLY A 149 -29.10 -23.06 5.90
CA GLY A 149 -28.50 -24.32 5.47
C GLY A 149 -28.09 -24.37 4.02
N VAL A 150 -27.74 -23.23 3.40
CA VAL A 150 -27.12 -23.21 2.06
C VAL A 150 -25.71 -23.82 2.15
N PRO A 151 -25.41 -24.92 1.44
CA PRO A 151 -24.12 -25.59 1.53
C PRO A 151 -22.95 -24.66 1.14
N PRO A 152 -21.77 -24.77 1.79
CA PRO A 152 -20.63 -23.89 1.52
C PRO A 152 -20.17 -23.86 0.06
N LEU A 153 -20.30 -24.99 -0.67
CA LEU A 153 -19.99 -25.05 -2.09
C LEU A 153 -20.97 -24.21 -2.92
N VAL A 154 -22.28 -24.33 -2.64
CA VAL A 154 -23.33 -23.55 -3.31
C VAL A 154 -23.11 -22.07 -3.04
N PHE A 155 -22.88 -21.70 -1.77
CA PHE A 155 -22.54 -20.33 -1.35
C PHE A 155 -21.33 -19.78 -2.12
N ALA A 156 -20.23 -20.52 -2.21
CA ALA A 156 -19.03 -20.07 -2.90
C ALA A 156 -19.25 -19.87 -4.41
N VAL A 157 -20.06 -20.73 -5.05
CA VAL A 157 -20.36 -20.63 -6.48
C VAL A 157 -21.30 -19.46 -6.76
N VAL A 158 -22.37 -19.27 -5.99
CA VAL A 158 -23.27 -18.12 -6.21
C VAL A 158 -22.57 -16.80 -5.91
N ALA A 159 -21.66 -16.77 -4.92
CA ALA A 159 -20.79 -15.63 -4.65
C ALA A 159 -19.89 -15.28 -5.85
N LEU A 160 -19.35 -16.30 -6.54
CA LEU A 160 -18.55 -16.11 -7.73
C LEU A 160 -19.40 -15.62 -8.91
N VAL A 161 -20.61 -16.16 -9.10
CA VAL A 161 -21.54 -15.71 -10.16
C VAL A 161 -21.89 -14.23 -9.97
N ASP A 162 -22.24 -13.83 -8.75
CA ASP A 162 -22.52 -12.45 -8.39
C ASP A 162 -21.32 -11.53 -8.66
N LEU A 163 -20.13 -11.92 -8.19
CA LEU A 163 -18.90 -11.17 -8.43
C LEU A 163 -18.59 -10.99 -9.94
N LEU A 164 -18.76 -12.05 -10.74
CA LEU A 164 -18.52 -12.01 -12.19
C LEU A 164 -19.56 -11.15 -12.91
N TYR A 165 -20.83 -11.18 -12.48
CA TYR A 165 -21.85 -10.29 -12.99
C TYR A 165 -21.49 -8.83 -12.76
N GLN A 166 -21.00 -8.50 -11.56
CA GLN A 166 -20.63 -7.12 -11.23
C GLN A 166 -19.44 -6.58 -12.03
N PHE A 167 -18.69 -7.40 -12.77
CA PHE A 167 -17.58 -6.92 -13.60
C PHE A 167 -18.06 -6.03 -14.77
N TRP A 168 -19.01 -6.51 -15.58
CA TRP A 168 -19.36 -5.87 -16.85
C TRP A 168 -20.14 -4.56 -16.70
N VAL A 169 -20.76 -4.32 -15.54
CA VAL A 169 -21.49 -3.09 -15.24
C VAL A 169 -20.57 -1.87 -15.08
N HIS A 170 -19.25 -2.06 -14.97
CA HIS A 170 -18.27 -0.98 -14.85
C HIS A 170 -17.84 -0.44 -16.21
N THR A 171 -18.72 0.26 -16.92
CA THR A 171 -18.38 0.87 -18.20
C THR A 171 -19.18 2.13 -18.50
N GLU A 172 -18.53 3.10 -19.15
CA GLU A 172 -19.21 4.25 -19.77
C GLU A 172 -19.60 3.98 -21.24
N GLN A 173 -19.21 2.84 -21.82
CA GLN A 173 -19.44 2.55 -23.25
C GLN A 173 -20.86 2.03 -23.55
N VAL A 174 -21.61 1.64 -22.53
CA VAL A 174 -22.98 1.14 -22.62
C VAL A 174 -23.91 2.13 -21.94
N GLY A 175 -24.85 2.72 -22.70
CA GLY A 175 -25.85 3.65 -22.17
C GLY A 175 -26.94 2.95 -21.35
N LYS A 176 -28.10 3.59 -21.22
CA LYS A 176 -29.31 2.99 -20.64
C LYS A 176 -29.81 1.83 -21.50
N LEU A 177 -30.26 0.74 -20.87
CA LEU A 177 -30.81 -0.45 -21.51
C LEU A 177 -32.33 -0.57 -21.31
N GLY A 178 -32.96 0.43 -20.69
CA GLY A 178 -34.42 0.59 -20.65
C GLY A 178 -35.08 -0.39 -19.69
N TRP A 179 -35.65 -1.49 -20.21
CA TRP A 179 -36.32 -2.48 -19.35
C TRP A 179 -35.34 -3.19 -18.42
N PHE A 180 -34.09 -3.41 -18.87
CA PHE A 180 -33.08 -4.12 -18.11
C PHE A 180 -32.71 -3.34 -16.84
N ASP A 181 -32.48 -2.03 -16.95
CA ASP A 181 -32.16 -1.10 -15.85
C ASP A 181 -33.23 -1.04 -14.74
N ARG A 182 -34.42 -1.64 -15.01
CA ARG A 182 -35.53 -1.70 -14.06
C ARG A 182 -35.51 -2.95 -13.18
N TRP A 183 -34.90 -4.04 -13.65
CA TRP A 183 -34.90 -5.34 -12.98
C TRP A 183 -33.50 -5.78 -12.55
N PHE A 184 -32.50 -5.48 -13.37
CA PHE A 184 -31.13 -5.88 -13.20
C PHE A 184 -30.23 -4.65 -13.03
N CYS A 185 -29.14 -4.81 -12.28
CA CYS A 185 -28.11 -3.79 -12.18
C CYS A 185 -27.41 -3.65 -13.53
N SER A 186 -27.64 -2.53 -14.20
CA SER A 186 -27.02 -2.19 -15.48
C SER A 186 -25.80 -1.30 -15.31
N PRO A 187 -25.00 -1.09 -16.37
CA PRO A 187 -23.96 -0.07 -16.37
C PRO A 187 -24.50 1.34 -16.02
N SER A 188 -25.73 1.65 -16.41
CA SER A 188 -26.35 2.95 -16.05
C SER A 188 -26.64 3.06 -14.56
N ASN A 189 -27.20 2.01 -13.95
CA ASN A 189 -27.46 1.99 -12.51
C ASN A 189 -26.16 2.10 -11.71
N HIS A 190 -25.12 1.37 -12.14
CA HIS A 190 -23.85 1.30 -11.43
C HIS A 190 -22.99 2.56 -11.63
N ARG A 191 -23.06 3.22 -12.80
CA ARG A 191 -22.46 4.56 -12.98
C ARG A 191 -23.03 5.57 -11.99
N ALA A 192 -24.36 5.64 -11.89
CA ALA A 192 -25.01 6.52 -10.93
C ALA A 192 -24.57 6.18 -9.50
N HIS A 193 -24.53 4.91 -9.13
CA HIS A 193 -24.04 4.46 -7.82
C HIS A 193 -22.61 4.95 -7.50
N HIS A 194 -21.70 4.90 -8.48
CA HIS A 194 -20.32 5.36 -8.31
C HIS A 194 -20.14 6.88 -8.32
N ALA A 195 -21.17 7.63 -8.67
CA ALA A 195 -21.08 9.06 -8.84
C ALA A 195 -21.09 9.81 -7.49
N VAL A 196 -20.36 10.92 -7.43
CA VAL A 196 -20.31 11.80 -6.25
C VAL A 196 -21.35 12.91 -6.28
N ASN A 197 -22.12 13.03 -7.37
CA ASN A 197 -23.20 14.02 -7.53
C ASN A 197 -24.22 13.87 -6.40
N ASP A 198 -24.74 14.98 -5.88
CA ASP A 198 -25.67 14.97 -4.73
C ASP A 198 -26.92 14.12 -4.99
N ALA A 199 -27.42 14.08 -6.23
CA ALA A 199 -28.61 13.33 -6.61
C ALA A 199 -28.40 11.80 -6.62
N TYR A 200 -27.15 11.33 -6.70
CA TYR A 200 -26.82 9.91 -6.82
C TYR A 200 -26.21 9.30 -5.56
N LEU A 201 -25.87 10.12 -4.57
CA LEU A 201 -25.35 9.62 -3.29
C LEU A 201 -26.30 8.62 -2.65
N ASP A 202 -25.71 7.52 -2.17
CA ASP A 202 -26.41 6.52 -1.38
C ASP A 202 -27.61 5.92 -2.14
N LYS A 203 -27.38 5.56 -3.41
CA LYS A 203 -28.34 4.95 -4.34
C LYS A 203 -27.78 3.72 -5.03
N ASN A 204 -28.69 2.86 -5.51
CA ASN A 204 -28.42 1.73 -6.41
C ASN A 204 -27.39 0.72 -5.86
N TYR A 205 -27.69 0.06 -4.75
CA TYR A 205 -26.81 -0.90 -4.09
C TYR A 205 -26.90 -2.34 -4.63
N GLY A 206 -27.85 -2.66 -5.51
CA GLY A 206 -28.04 -4.00 -6.07
C GLY A 206 -26.80 -4.53 -6.81
N GLY A 207 -26.46 -5.80 -6.57
CA GLY A 207 -25.34 -6.48 -7.25
C GLY A 207 -25.75 -6.98 -8.63
N ILE A 208 -26.66 -7.96 -8.66
CA ILE A 208 -27.33 -8.47 -9.87
C ILE A 208 -28.69 -7.81 -10.06
N LEU A 209 -29.53 -7.77 -9.01
CA LEU A 209 -30.90 -7.25 -9.11
C LEU A 209 -31.00 -5.83 -8.54
N ILE A 210 -31.60 -4.93 -9.31
CA ILE A 210 -31.92 -3.57 -8.84
C ILE A 210 -33.27 -3.52 -8.08
N VAL A 211 -33.96 -4.65 -7.99
CA VAL A 211 -35.28 -4.78 -7.36
C VAL A 211 -35.23 -4.39 -5.88
N TRP A 212 -34.14 -4.73 -5.18
CA TRP A 212 -33.95 -4.38 -3.77
C TRP A 212 -33.95 -2.87 -3.56
N ASP A 213 -33.28 -2.12 -4.45
CA ASP A 213 -33.28 -0.67 -4.39
C ASP A 213 -34.67 -0.06 -4.56
N ARG A 214 -35.52 -0.69 -5.35
CA ARG A 214 -36.92 -0.26 -5.50
C ARG A 214 -37.73 -0.58 -4.25
N MET A 215 -37.56 -1.78 -3.70
CA MET A 215 -38.26 -2.21 -2.49
C MET A 215 -37.90 -1.36 -1.26
N PHE A 216 -36.64 -0.96 -1.13
CA PHE A 216 -36.12 -0.24 0.03
C PHE A 216 -35.87 1.26 -0.21
N GLY A 217 -36.34 1.79 -1.34
CA GLY A 217 -36.34 3.25 -1.61
C GLY A 217 -34.97 3.87 -1.92
N THR A 218 -34.02 3.07 -2.40
CA THR A 218 -32.65 3.51 -2.76
C THR A 218 -32.42 3.56 -4.28
N PHE A 219 -33.43 3.29 -5.10
CA PHE A 219 -33.32 3.37 -6.55
C PHE A 219 -33.24 4.82 -7.06
N LYS A 220 -32.31 5.07 -7.98
CA LYS A 220 -32.20 6.32 -8.73
C LYS A 220 -31.79 6.02 -10.16
N GLU A 221 -32.59 6.52 -11.10
CA GLU A 221 -32.24 6.47 -12.52
C GLU A 221 -31.14 7.51 -12.82
N GLU A 222 -30.18 7.14 -13.67
CA GLU A 222 -29.17 8.06 -14.20
C GLU A 222 -29.88 9.17 -15.01
N ASP A 223 -29.57 10.43 -14.72
CA ASP A 223 -30.09 11.59 -15.46
C ASP A 223 -29.10 11.96 -16.57
N ASP A 224 -29.60 12.02 -17.80
CA ASP A 224 -28.77 12.37 -18.97
C ASP A 224 -28.31 13.85 -18.93
N GLN A 225 -28.95 14.68 -18.10
CA GLN A 225 -28.59 16.09 -17.89
C GLN A 225 -27.58 16.29 -16.74
N ASP A 226 -27.47 15.34 -15.81
CA ASP A 226 -26.53 15.39 -14.68
C ASP A 226 -25.49 14.28 -14.82
N ARG A 227 -24.45 14.57 -15.62
CA ARG A 227 -23.38 13.61 -15.92
C ARG A 227 -22.70 13.13 -14.63
N CYS A 228 -22.55 11.81 -14.51
CA CYS A 228 -21.83 11.17 -13.42
C CYS A 228 -20.37 11.69 -13.31
N VAL A 229 -19.99 12.11 -12.11
CA VAL A 229 -18.62 12.48 -11.73
C VAL A 229 -18.10 11.46 -10.71
N TYR A 230 -16.90 10.93 -10.91
CA TYR A 230 -16.39 9.80 -10.12
C TYR A 230 -15.30 10.19 -9.10
N GLY A 231 -15.04 9.27 -8.18
CA GLY A 231 -14.10 9.41 -7.07
C GLY A 231 -14.82 9.37 -5.73
N THR A 232 -14.19 9.93 -4.70
CA THR A 232 -14.76 10.05 -3.36
C THR A 232 -14.79 11.49 -2.91
N ARG A 233 -15.80 11.88 -2.11
CA ARG A 233 -15.89 13.24 -1.55
C ARG A 233 -14.68 13.62 -0.68
N GLY A 234 -14.09 12.64 -0.01
CA GLY A 234 -12.73 12.73 0.52
C GLY A 234 -11.75 12.09 -0.46
N LEU A 235 -11.18 12.89 -1.37
CA LEU A 235 -10.31 12.40 -2.43
C LEU A 235 -9.09 11.64 -1.89
N LEU A 236 -8.71 10.56 -2.56
CA LEU A 236 -7.50 9.78 -2.21
C LEU A 236 -6.21 10.56 -2.52
N ASN A 237 -6.14 11.15 -3.73
CA ASN A 237 -4.97 11.87 -4.23
C ASN A 237 -3.64 11.10 -4.04
N SER A 238 -3.65 9.80 -4.33
CA SER A 238 -2.45 8.94 -4.23
C SER A 238 -2.58 7.67 -5.06
N TRP A 239 -1.45 7.19 -5.57
CA TRP A 239 -1.31 5.85 -6.16
C TRP A 239 -0.73 4.82 -5.17
N ASP A 240 -0.60 5.18 -3.90
CA ASP A 240 -0.10 4.27 -2.87
C ASP A 240 -1.20 3.27 -2.45
N PRO A 241 -1.03 1.96 -2.71
CA PRO A 241 -2.08 0.96 -2.45
C PRO A 241 -2.33 0.72 -0.95
N LEU A 242 -1.33 0.96 -0.10
CA LEU A 242 -1.48 0.89 1.35
C LEU A 242 -2.27 2.08 1.86
N TRP A 243 -1.93 3.28 1.38
CA TRP A 243 -2.67 4.49 1.76
C TRP A 243 -4.11 4.46 1.26
N ALA A 244 -4.36 3.92 0.06
CA ALA A 244 -5.71 3.71 -0.47
C ALA A 244 -6.62 2.92 0.50
N ASN A 245 -6.08 1.84 1.09
CA ASN A 245 -6.79 1.05 2.10
C ASN A 245 -6.82 1.73 3.48
N ALA A 246 -5.81 2.52 3.85
CA ALA A 246 -5.66 3.07 5.20
C ALA A 246 -6.29 4.45 5.42
N GLN A 247 -6.44 5.28 4.39
CA GLN A 247 -6.79 6.71 4.52
C GLN A 247 -8.10 6.92 5.30
N VAL A 248 -9.14 6.15 4.98
CA VAL A 248 -10.45 6.29 5.63
C VAL A 248 -10.34 5.88 7.11
N TYR A 249 -9.72 4.74 7.40
CA TYR A 249 -9.47 4.28 8.77
C TYR A 249 -8.65 5.28 9.59
N ALA A 250 -7.60 5.86 8.99
CA ALA A 250 -6.78 6.87 9.65
C ALA A 250 -7.59 8.13 9.99
N GLY A 251 -8.49 8.55 9.09
CA GLY A 251 -9.43 9.65 9.34
C GLY A 251 -10.39 9.35 10.49
N LEU A 252 -10.95 8.15 10.56
CA LEU A 252 -11.84 7.71 11.64
C LEU A 252 -11.10 7.59 12.98
N ALA A 253 -9.89 7.04 12.97
CA ALA A 253 -9.04 6.96 14.16
C ALA A 253 -8.67 8.35 14.69
N HIS A 254 -8.33 9.29 13.80
CA HIS A 254 -8.08 10.68 14.17
C HIS A 254 -9.32 11.33 14.80
N ASP A 255 -10.49 11.20 14.17
CA ASP A 255 -11.73 11.81 14.65
C ASP A 255 -12.18 11.17 15.98
N SER A 256 -12.02 9.85 16.14
CA SER A 256 -12.24 9.12 17.39
C SER A 256 -11.28 9.56 18.50
N TRP A 257 -9.98 9.66 18.22
CA TRP A 257 -8.98 10.08 19.21
C TRP A 257 -9.29 11.47 19.78
N HIS A 258 -9.73 12.39 18.92
CA HIS A 258 -10.00 13.77 19.31
C HIS A 258 -11.40 14.00 19.87
N ALA A 259 -12.38 13.12 19.63
CA ALA A 259 -13.71 13.26 20.24
C ALA A 259 -13.63 13.28 21.78
N ARG A 260 -14.36 14.21 22.42
CA ARG A 260 -14.36 14.39 23.88
C ARG A 260 -15.11 13.29 24.62
N SER A 261 -16.25 12.85 24.07
CA SER A 261 -17.13 11.84 24.66
C SER A 261 -16.70 10.44 24.23
N TRP A 262 -16.62 9.49 25.17
CA TRP A 262 -16.37 8.08 24.87
C TRP A 262 -17.42 7.47 23.92
N ALA A 263 -18.69 7.89 24.03
CA ALA A 263 -19.74 7.44 23.12
C ALA A 263 -19.46 7.93 21.69
N ASP A 264 -18.96 9.16 21.54
CA ASP A 264 -18.64 9.73 20.24
C ASP A 264 -17.37 9.12 19.63
N LYS A 265 -16.41 8.69 20.46
CA LYS A 265 -15.27 7.88 20.01
C LYS A 265 -15.73 6.62 19.28
N LEU A 266 -16.81 5.98 19.75
CA LEU A 266 -17.40 4.81 19.11
C LEU A 266 -18.32 5.19 17.92
N ARG A 267 -19.18 6.20 18.08
CA ARG A 267 -20.14 6.61 17.05
C ARG A 267 -19.47 7.04 15.74
N VAL A 268 -18.26 7.61 15.78
CA VAL A 268 -17.50 7.97 14.57
C VAL A 268 -17.34 6.76 13.63
N TRP A 269 -17.26 5.54 14.15
CA TRP A 269 -17.08 4.33 13.35
C TRP A 269 -18.39 3.76 12.79
N ILE A 270 -19.52 4.02 13.44
CA ILE A 270 -20.79 3.34 13.15
C ILE A 270 -21.77 4.27 12.43
N LYS A 271 -21.71 5.58 12.71
CA LYS A 271 -22.55 6.58 12.04
C LYS A 271 -22.20 6.69 10.55
N PRO A 272 -23.08 7.29 9.74
CA PRO A 272 -22.83 7.47 8.31
C PRO A 272 -21.50 8.17 8.01
N PRO A 273 -20.83 7.82 6.89
CA PRO A 273 -19.62 8.48 6.44
C PRO A 273 -19.78 10.00 6.43
N GLY A 274 -18.81 10.71 7.02
CA GLY A 274 -18.84 12.17 7.13
C GLY A 274 -19.51 12.71 8.40
N TRP A 275 -20.24 11.89 9.17
CA TRP A 275 -20.72 12.30 10.49
C TRP A 275 -19.55 12.60 11.43
N ARG A 276 -19.63 13.72 12.15
CA ARG A 276 -18.65 14.11 13.18
C ARG A 276 -19.35 14.73 14.38
N PRO A 277 -18.86 14.50 15.61
CA PRO A 277 -19.35 15.19 16.80
C PRO A 277 -19.26 16.71 16.65
N ALA A 278 -20.23 17.46 17.19
CA ALA A 278 -20.28 18.91 17.05
C ALA A 278 -19.03 19.61 17.63
N ASP A 279 -18.50 19.11 18.75
CA ASP A 279 -17.28 19.62 19.37
C ASP A 279 -16.04 19.40 18.50
N LEU A 280 -15.98 18.26 17.81
CA LEU A 280 -14.91 17.92 16.89
C LEU A 280 -15.02 18.78 15.62
N ALA A 281 -16.22 18.91 15.06
CA ALA A 281 -16.48 19.73 13.88
C ALA A 281 -16.13 21.20 14.11
N ALA A 282 -16.39 21.73 15.31
CA ALA A 282 -16.04 23.10 15.68
C ALA A 282 -14.51 23.32 15.83
N ARG A 283 -13.78 22.38 16.45
CA ARG A 283 -12.33 22.51 16.68
C ARG A 283 -11.47 22.15 15.47
N PHE A 284 -11.96 21.23 14.63
CA PHE A 284 -11.26 20.73 13.45
C PHE A 284 -12.20 20.76 12.24
N PRO A 285 -12.63 21.94 11.76
CA PRO A 285 -13.57 22.03 10.65
C PRO A 285 -13.03 21.37 9.39
N LYS A 286 -13.89 20.65 8.67
CA LYS A 286 -13.60 20.11 7.33
C LYS A 286 -14.37 20.97 6.31
N PRO A 287 -13.75 21.37 5.19
CA PRO A 287 -14.45 22.14 4.16
C PRO A 287 -15.61 21.32 3.60
N ALA A 288 -16.69 22.01 3.23
CA ALA A 288 -17.81 21.38 2.52
C ALA A 288 -17.32 20.83 1.17
N PHE A 289 -17.84 19.67 0.79
CA PHE A 289 -17.56 19.08 -0.51
C PHE A 289 -18.11 19.98 -1.63
N SER A 290 -17.33 20.19 -2.68
CA SER A 290 -17.75 20.89 -3.88
C SER A 290 -17.19 20.19 -5.11
N MET A 291 -18.06 19.77 -6.03
CA MET A 291 -17.64 19.16 -7.29
C MET A 291 -16.79 20.12 -8.13
N ALA A 292 -17.04 21.43 -8.05
CA ALA A 292 -16.27 22.44 -8.78
C ALA A 292 -14.79 22.53 -8.32
N GLN A 293 -14.48 22.03 -7.13
CA GLN A 293 -13.12 22.00 -6.58
C GLN A 293 -12.42 20.65 -6.79
N MET A 294 -13.10 19.65 -7.38
CA MET A 294 -12.49 18.36 -7.67
C MET A 294 -11.51 18.48 -8.84
N THR A 295 -10.22 18.43 -8.53
CA THR A 295 -9.16 18.30 -9.54
C THR A 295 -8.82 16.83 -9.74
N PRO A 296 -8.76 16.32 -10.98
CA PRO A 296 -8.27 14.97 -11.23
C PRO A 296 -6.84 14.80 -10.72
N TYR A 297 -6.59 13.76 -9.93
CA TYR A 297 -5.26 13.38 -9.49
C TYR A 297 -4.54 12.70 -10.65
N HIS A 298 -3.65 13.46 -11.31
CA HIS A 298 -2.87 12.96 -12.45
C HIS A 298 -1.46 13.54 -12.44
N PRO A 299 -0.59 13.10 -11.49
CA PRO A 299 0.81 13.49 -11.51
C PRO A 299 1.45 13.19 -12.87
N PRO A 300 2.26 14.11 -13.42
CA PRO A 300 2.86 13.90 -14.73
C PRO A 300 3.86 12.75 -14.71
N MET A 301 3.75 11.84 -15.70
CA MET A 301 4.71 10.76 -15.92
C MET A 301 5.46 10.96 -17.23
N SER A 302 6.79 11.00 -17.17
CA SER A 302 7.62 10.97 -18.38
C SER A 302 7.42 9.65 -19.14
N ARG A 303 7.72 9.63 -20.44
CA ARG A 303 7.62 8.40 -21.25
C ARG A 303 8.44 7.24 -20.66
N ALA A 304 9.59 7.53 -20.07
CA ALA A 304 10.42 6.52 -19.40
C ALA A 304 9.71 5.93 -18.17
N VAL A 305 9.05 6.76 -17.36
CA VAL A 305 8.26 6.32 -16.20
C VAL A 305 7.04 5.50 -16.63
N GLN A 306 6.37 5.87 -17.72
CA GLN A 306 5.25 5.10 -18.27
C GLN A 306 5.68 3.70 -18.71
N TRP A 307 6.78 3.58 -19.46
CA TRP A 307 7.33 2.28 -19.87
C TRP A 307 7.81 1.46 -18.67
N PHE A 308 8.51 2.08 -17.73
CA PHE A 308 8.92 1.42 -16.50
C PHE A 308 7.70 0.87 -15.74
N ALA A 309 6.65 1.67 -15.59
CA ALA A 309 5.44 1.27 -14.90
C ALA A 309 4.76 0.08 -15.59
N LEU A 310 4.66 0.07 -16.92
CA LEU A 310 4.09 -1.04 -17.69
C LEU A 310 4.90 -2.34 -17.54
N VAL A 311 6.22 -2.27 -17.63
CA VAL A 311 7.10 -3.44 -17.45
C VAL A 311 7.01 -3.97 -16.03
N GLN A 312 7.12 -3.10 -15.02
CA GLN A 312 7.02 -3.48 -13.62
C GLN A 312 5.66 -4.07 -13.26
N PHE A 313 4.59 -3.45 -13.75
CA PHE A 313 3.23 -3.94 -13.56
C PHE A 313 3.05 -5.34 -14.18
N THR A 314 3.59 -5.57 -15.39
CA THR A 314 3.53 -6.88 -16.05
C THR A 314 4.27 -7.97 -15.28
N LEU A 315 5.49 -7.66 -14.80
CA LEU A 315 6.27 -8.57 -13.96
C LEU A 315 5.55 -8.86 -12.63
N MET A 316 4.94 -7.84 -12.04
CA MET A 316 4.17 -7.96 -10.80
C MET A 316 2.91 -8.80 -10.99
N LEU A 317 2.23 -8.67 -12.13
CA LEU A 317 1.07 -9.50 -12.50
C LEU A 317 1.48 -10.97 -12.61
N ALA A 318 2.60 -11.26 -13.28
CA ALA A 318 3.16 -12.61 -13.33
C ALA A 318 3.53 -13.14 -11.94
N GLY A 319 4.13 -12.29 -11.09
CA GLY A 319 4.45 -12.62 -9.70
C GLY A 319 3.21 -12.96 -8.86
N VAL A 320 2.14 -12.17 -8.97
CA VAL A 320 0.86 -12.44 -8.30
C VAL A 320 0.22 -13.72 -8.82
N ALA A 321 0.23 -13.96 -10.13
CA ALA A 321 -0.26 -15.21 -10.70
C ALA A 321 0.50 -16.42 -10.16
N ALA A 322 1.83 -16.36 -10.12
CA ALA A 322 2.68 -17.43 -9.58
C ALA A 322 2.50 -17.65 -8.07
N PHE A 323 2.22 -16.59 -7.31
CA PHE A 323 1.85 -16.65 -5.90
C PHE A 323 0.49 -17.35 -5.72
N LEU A 324 -0.56 -16.84 -6.35
CA LEU A 324 -1.92 -17.36 -6.23
C LEU A 324 -2.02 -18.82 -6.70
N TRP A 325 -1.25 -19.21 -7.71
CA TRP A 325 -1.23 -20.59 -8.20
C TRP A 325 -0.83 -21.62 -7.13
N ARG A 326 0.00 -21.20 -6.17
CA ARG A 326 0.55 -22.04 -5.09
C ARG A 326 -0.01 -21.72 -3.71
N ALA A 327 -0.70 -20.59 -3.56
CA ALA A 327 -1.10 -20.04 -2.28
C ALA A 327 -1.92 -21.01 -1.40
N ASP A 328 -2.84 -21.76 -2.01
CA ASP A 328 -3.71 -22.69 -1.27
C ASP A 328 -3.00 -23.96 -0.77
N SER A 329 -1.83 -24.29 -1.31
CA SER A 329 -1.04 -25.47 -0.92
C SER A 329 0.25 -25.14 -0.17
N ALA A 330 0.74 -23.89 -0.26
CA ALA A 330 1.97 -23.46 0.37
C ALA A 330 1.79 -23.16 1.87
N PRO A 331 2.83 -23.34 2.71
CA PRO A 331 2.80 -22.92 4.10
C PRO A 331 2.51 -21.42 4.24
N LEU A 332 1.75 -21.05 5.27
CA LEU A 332 1.35 -19.65 5.49
C LEU A 332 2.53 -18.69 5.63
N ALA A 333 3.64 -19.16 6.22
CA ALA A 333 4.85 -18.37 6.37
C ALA A 333 5.53 -18.08 5.02
N GLU A 334 5.55 -19.04 4.10
CA GLU A 334 6.04 -18.80 2.73
C GLU A 334 5.14 -17.81 1.99
N ASN A 335 3.83 -17.97 2.14
CA ASN A 335 2.87 -17.01 1.58
C ASN A 335 3.10 -15.60 2.15
N ALA A 336 3.36 -15.46 3.46
CA ALA A 336 3.63 -14.17 4.08
C ALA A 336 4.90 -13.50 3.52
N VAL A 337 5.95 -14.27 3.26
CA VAL A 337 7.18 -13.76 2.64
C VAL A 337 6.90 -13.23 1.23
N TRP A 338 6.24 -14.02 0.38
CA TRP A 338 5.93 -13.59 -0.98
C TRP A 338 4.94 -12.43 -1.03
N PHE A 339 3.95 -12.42 -0.14
CA PHE A 339 3.01 -11.31 0.02
C PHE A 339 3.76 -10.01 0.36
N ALA A 340 4.68 -10.04 1.32
CA ALA A 340 5.48 -8.87 1.69
C ALA A 340 6.34 -8.38 0.51
N THR A 341 6.95 -9.28 -0.26
CA THR A 341 7.72 -8.93 -1.46
C THR A 341 6.87 -8.25 -2.52
N LEU A 342 5.69 -8.80 -2.82
CA LEU A 342 4.75 -8.22 -3.78
C LEU A 342 4.23 -6.86 -3.31
N LEU A 343 3.97 -6.72 -2.01
CA LEU A 343 3.52 -5.45 -1.42
C LEU A 343 4.57 -4.34 -1.54
N VAL A 344 5.85 -4.65 -1.30
CA VAL A 344 6.96 -3.71 -1.54
C VAL A 344 7.02 -3.31 -3.01
N ALA A 345 6.86 -4.26 -3.93
CA ALA A 345 6.87 -3.97 -5.36
C ALA A 345 5.69 -3.08 -5.79
N GLN A 346 4.48 -3.35 -5.28
CA GLN A 346 3.27 -2.55 -5.51
C GLN A 346 3.42 -1.13 -4.98
N TRP A 347 3.92 -0.99 -3.75
CA TRP A 347 4.16 0.31 -3.13
C TRP A 347 5.20 1.12 -3.92
N ALA A 348 6.32 0.49 -4.28
CA ALA A 348 7.39 1.14 -5.03
C ALA A 348 6.93 1.63 -6.41
N LEU A 349 6.12 0.82 -7.11
CA LEU A 349 5.51 1.20 -8.39
C LEU A 349 4.59 2.43 -8.23
N GLY A 350 3.67 2.39 -7.27
CA GLY A 350 2.80 3.53 -6.95
C GLY A 350 3.59 4.79 -6.57
N ALA A 351 4.69 4.64 -5.84
CA ALA A 351 5.58 5.74 -5.48
C ALA A 351 6.31 6.37 -6.70
N VAL A 352 6.75 5.56 -7.67
CA VAL A 352 7.37 6.06 -8.92
C VAL A 352 6.34 6.80 -9.78
N MET A 353 5.15 6.24 -9.95
CA MET A 353 4.09 6.80 -10.81
C MET A 353 3.58 8.16 -10.34
N GLN A 354 3.80 8.51 -9.06
CA GLN A 354 3.48 9.82 -8.50
C GLN A 354 4.72 10.66 -8.15
N GLY A 355 5.90 10.28 -8.65
CA GLY A 355 7.13 11.05 -8.48
C GLY A 355 7.68 11.14 -7.05
N ARG A 356 7.26 10.26 -6.12
CA ARG A 356 7.78 10.23 -4.75
C ARG A 356 9.18 9.63 -4.68
N ILE A 357 9.49 8.67 -5.55
CA ILE A 357 10.82 8.05 -5.70
C ILE A 357 11.16 7.88 -7.19
N GLY A 358 12.45 7.77 -7.52
CA GLY A 358 12.90 7.47 -8.87
C GLY A 358 12.91 5.96 -9.19
N MET A 359 13.00 5.62 -10.47
CA MET A 359 13.00 4.23 -10.95
C MET A 359 14.11 3.37 -10.33
N LEU A 360 15.33 3.88 -10.20
CA LEU A 360 16.44 3.12 -9.60
C LEU A 360 16.22 2.84 -8.12
N MET A 361 15.62 3.77 -7.36
CA MET A 361 15.27 3.52 -5.95
C MET A 361 14.18 2.44 -5.83
N ALA A 362 13.19 2.46 -6.72
CA ALA A 362 12.19 1.38 -6.77
C ALA A 362 12.85 0.01 -7.04
N LEU A 363 13.81 -0.05 -7.96
CA LEU A 363 14.55 -1.28 -8.26
C LEU A 363 15.42 -1.75 -7.08
N VAL A 364 16.02 -0.84 -6.30
CA VAL A 364 16.71 -1.20 -5.04
C VAL A 364 15.76 -1.88 -4.07
N LEU A 365 14.58 -1.30 -3.85
CA LEU A 365 13.58 -1.84 -2.93
C LEU A 365 13.04 -3.21 -3.39
N GLN A 366 12.72 -3.33 -4.68
CA GLN A 366 12.22 -4.58 -5.26
C GLN A 366 13.27 -5.68 -5.24
N SER A 367 14.51 -5.38 -5.66
CA SER A 367 15.63 -6.31 -5.63
C SER A 367 15.97 -6.73 -4.21
N GLY A 368 15.96 -5.81 -3.23
CA GLY A 368 16.20 -6.12 -1.82
C GLY A 368 15.11 -7.01 -1.22
N ALA A 369 13.84 -6.76 -1.57
CA ALA A 369 12.73 -7.61 -1.16
C ALA A 369 12.83 -9.03 -1.76
N LEU A 370 13.25 -9.14 -3.03
CA LEU A 370 13.52 -10.42 -3.68
C LEU A 370 14.71 -11.14 -3.04
N ALA A 371 15.82 -10.45 -2.80
CA ALA A 371 17.01 -11.00 -2.14
C ALA A 371 16.66 -11.58 -0.75
N THR A 372 15.82 -10.86 0.00
CA THR A 372 15.30 -11.28 1.32
C THR A 372 14.44 -12.53 1.20
N ALA A 373 13.45 -12.54 0.30
CA ALA A 373 12.56 -13.67 0.10
C ALA A 373 13.30 -14.93 -0.39
N THR A 374 14.18 -14.78 -1.38
CA THR A 374 14.95 -15.91 -1.92
C THR A 374 15.90 -16.50 -0.91
N SER A 375 16.45 -15.68 0.01
CA SER A 375 17.26 -16.18 1.12
C SER A 375 16.40 -16.95 2.13
N ALA A 376 15.29 -16.35 2.56
CA ALA A 376 14.41 -16.92 3.56
C ALA A 376 13.77 -18.26 3.13
N LEU A 377 13.52 -18.41 1.83
CA LEU A 377 12.88 -19.60 1.25
C LEU A 377 13.88 -20.61 0.66
N GLY A 378 15.19 -20.37 0.80
CA GLY A 378 16.22 -21.30 0.35
C GLY A 378 16.42 -21.35 -1.18
N PHE A 379 15.98 -20.35 -1.93
CA PHE A 379 16.24 -20.24 -3.38
C PHE A 379 17.65 -19.70 -3.64
N VAL A 380 18.66 -20.55 -3.40
CA VAL A 380 20.09 -20.18 -3.41
C VAL A 380 20.49 -19.47 -4.72
N GLN A 381 20.18 -20.03 -5.88
CA GLN A 381 20.58 -19.44 -7.17
C GLN A 381 20.06 -18.02 -7.36
N TRP A 382 18.80 -17.77 -7.00
CA TRP A 382 18.19 -16.45 -7.09
C TRP A 382 18.73 -15.49 -6.03
N HIS A 383 18.99 -15.98 -4.82
CA HIS A 383 19.63 -15.18 -3.77
C HIS A 383 21.02 -14.70 -4.21
N TRP A 384 21.78 -15.55 -4.90
CA TRP A 384 23.10 -15.20 -5.44
C TRP A 384 23.06 -14.11 -6.50
N VAL A 385 21.92 -13.94 -7.17
CA VAL A 385 21.69 -12.84 -8.11
C VAL A 385 21.24 -11.59 -7.37
N PHE A 386 20.13 -11.67 -6.63
CA PHE A 386 19.47 -10.47 -6.08
C PHE A 386 20.26 -9.80 -4.96
N LYS A 387 21.03 -10.54 -4.17
CA LYS A 387 21.80 -9.97 -3.06
C LYS A 387 22.84 -8.94 -3.55
N PRO A 388 23.80 -9.30 -4.42
CA PRO A 388 24.74 -8.32 -4.97
C PRO A 388 24.07 -7.31 -5.92
N LEU A 389 23.06 -7.73 -6.68
CA LEU A 389 22.35 -6.85 -7.62
C LEU A 389 21.72 -5.65 -6.91
N THR A 390 21.15 -5.84 -5.72
CA THR A 390 20.52 -4.76 -4.94
C THR A 390 21.52 -3.64 -4.64
N MET A 391 22.72 -4.00 -4.19
CA MET A 391 23.76 -3.03 -3.87
C MET A 391 24.38 -2.42 -5.13
N ALA A 392 24.52 -3.18 -6.22
CA ALA A 392 24.97 -2.65 -7.51
C ALA A 392 24.01 -1.58 -8.05
N ILE A 393 22.69 -1.79 -7.95
CA ILE A 393 21.68 -0.80 -8.35
C ILE A 393 21.75 0.43 -7.43
N ALA A 394 21.96 0.26 -6.12
CA ALA A 394 22.12 1.37 -5.19
C ALA A 394 23.36 2.23 -5.52
N ILE A 395 24.49 1.59 -5.85
CA ILE A 395 25.71 2.28 -6.30
C ILE A 395 25.44 3.03 -7.61
N LEU A 396 24.77 2.41 -8.58
CA LEU A 396 24.39 3.06 -9.84
C LEU A 396 23.47 4.26 -9.60
N LEU A 397 22.50 4.16 -8.69
CA LEU A 397 21.64 5.26 -8.29
C LEU A 397 22.45 6.44 -7.74
N VAL A 398 23.40 6.17 -6.83
CA VAL A 398 24.26 7.20 -6.25
C VAL A 398 25.16 7.84 -7.32
N ALA A 399 25.75 7.04 -8.21
CA ALA A 399 26.58 7.53 -9.31
C ALA A 399 25.79 8.40 -10.30
N ALA A 400 24.60 7.95 -10.73
CA ALA A 400 23.73 8.69 -11.63
C ALA A 400 23.26 10.01 -11.01
N SER A 401 22.89 9.99 -9.72
CA SER A 401 22.47 11.18 -8.99
C SER A 401 23.62 12.18 -8.82
N SER A 402 24.82 11.69 -8.49
CA SER A 402 26.03 12.52 -8.40
C SER A 402 26.33 13.22 -9.73
N TYR A 403 26.25 12.48 -10.85
CA TYR A 403 26.47 13.05 -12.18
C TYR A 403 25.45 14.15 -12.52
N GLN A 404 24.16 13.91 -12.25
CA GLN A 404 23.09 14.89 -12.50
C GLN A 404 23.24 16.17 -11.67
N LEU A 405 23.79 16.06 -10.46
CA LEU A 405 23.90 17.18 -9.51
C LEU A 405 25.26 17.89 -9.56
N ARG A 406 26.21 17.45 -10.39
CA ARG A 406 27.62 17.91 -10.43
C ARG A 406 27.81 19.41 -10.68
N GLY A 407 26.80 20.09 -11.23
CA GLY A 407 26.80 21.54 -11.49
C GLY A 407 25.99 22.38 -10.49
N MET A 408 25.37 21.76 -9.47
CA MET A 408 24.58 22.49 -8.47
C MET A 408 25.46 23.06 -7.36
N VAL A 409 25.08 24.23 -6.82
CA VAL A 409 25.84 24.95 -5.77
C VAL A 409 26.09 24.08 -4.52
N ARG A 410 25.15 23.21 -4.14
CA ARG A 410 25.28 22.30 -2.98
C ARG A 410 26.06 21.01 -3.25
N PHE A 411 26.65 20.85 -4.43
CA PHE A 411 27.37 19.63 -4.76
C PHE A 411 28.65 19.50 -3.91
N ASP A 412 28.63 18.58 -2.95
CA ASP A 412 29.80 18.19 -2.17
C ASP A 412 30.32 16.83 -2.67
N SER A 413 31.41 16.85 -3.43
CA SER A 413 32.05 15.64 -3.96
C SER A 413 32.41 14.64 -2.86
N LYS A 414 32.76 15.11 -1.66
CA LYS A 414 33.11 14.26 -0.52
C LYS A 414 31.92 13.42 -0.05
N THR A 415 30.72 14.01 0.03
CA THR A 415 29.49 13.31 0.39
C THR A 415 29.23 12.12 -0.54
N TRP A 416 29.36 12.32 -1.86
CA TRP A 416 29.14 11.27 -2.85
C TRP A 416 30.20 10.16 -2.82
N VAL A 417 31.47 10.53 -2.64
CA VAL A 417 32.56 9.56 -2.52
C VAL A 417 32.40 8.70 -1.26
N LEU A 418 32.07 9.32 -0.11
CA LEU A 418 31.86 8.58 1.15
C LEU A 418 30.66 7.64 1.06
N LEU A 419 29.53 8.08 0.49
CA LEU A 419 28.37 7.22 0.30
C LEU A 419 28.68 6.07 -0.67
N GLY A 420 29.32 6.35 -1.81
CA GLY A 420 29.74 5.33 -2.76
C GLY A 420 30.68 4.30 -2.15
N ALA A 421 31.69 4.74 -1.38
CA ALA A 421 32.63 3.85 -0.70
C ALA A 421 31.93 2.97 0.36
N ALA A 422 30.98 3.52 1.12
CA ALA A 422 30.20 2.75 2.07
C ALA A 422 29.36 1.65 1.39
N LEU A 423 28.72 1.96 0.26
CA LEU A 423 27.93 0.99 -0.50
C LEU A 423 28.81 -0.08 -1.16
N VAL A 424 29.99 0.28 -1.67
CA VAL A 424 30.97 -0.70 -2.20
C VAL A 424 31.48 -1.63 -1.09
N GLY A 425 31.79 -1.09 0.10
CA GLY A 425 32.17 -1.90 1.25
C GLY A 425 31.05 -2.85 1.70
N SER A 426 29.80 -2.37 1.64
CA SER A 426 28.61 -3.18 1.94
C SER A 426 28.41 -4.30 0.90
N LEU A 427 28.56 -4.01 -0.40
CA LEU A 427 28.53 -5.01 -1.47
C LEU A 427 29.63 -6.08 -1.30
N ALA A 428 30.86 -5.66 -1.01
CA ALA A 428 31.96 -6.58 -0.73
C ALA A 428 31.63 -7.48 0.48
N GLY A 429 31.08 -6.89 1.55
CA GLY A 429 30.58 -7.62 2.71
C GLY A 429 29.51 -8.66 2.33
N ASP A 430 28.52 -8.26 1.53
CA ASP A 430 27.45 -9.14 1.07
C ASP A 430 27.97 -10.35 0.28
N VAL A 431 28.92 -10.13 -0.64
CA VAL A 431 29.55 -11.16 -1.47
C VAL A 431 30.41 -12.10 -0.63
N PHE A 432 31.26 -11.57 0.26
CA PHE A 432 32.09 -12.41 1.12
C PHE A 432 31.25 -13.28 2.07
N LEU A 433 30.14 -12.75 2.62
CA LEU A 433 29.25 -13.54 3.47
C LEU A 433 28.48 -14.63 2.71
N MET A 434 28.47 -14.62 1.38
CA MET A 434 27.86 -15.70 0.58
C MET A 434 28.80 -16.87 0.34
N VAL A 435 30.12 -16.68 0.50
CA VAL A 435 31.13 -17.71 0.27
C VAL A 435 31.54 -18.33 1.60
N GLU A 436 31.54 -19.66 1.65
CA GLU A 436 31.97 -20.39 2.84
C GLU A 436 33.42 -20.06 3.20
N GLY A 437 33.71 -19.85 4.49
CA GLY A 437 35.04 -19.48 4.98
C GLY A 437 35.38 -17.99 4.94
N PHE A 438 34.58 -17.15 4.25
CA PHE A 438 34.84 -15.70 4.11
C PHE A 438 34.09 -14.81 5.12
N PHE A 439 33.68 -15.38 6.26
CA PHE A 439 32.96 -14.64 7.30
C PHE A 439 33.73 -13.42 7.83
N ILE A 440 35.03 -13.58 8.16
CA ILE A 440 35.87 -12.49 8.68
C ILE A 440 36.08 -11.39 7.63
N PRO A 441 36.48 -11.71 6.37
CA PRO A 441 36.50 -10.72 5.28
C PRO A 441 35.18 -9.96 5.10
N GLY A 442 34.04 -10.66 5.22
CA GLY A 442 32.72 -10.04 5.18
C GLY A 442 32.51 -9.03 6.31
N LEU A 443 32.81 -9.45 7.55
CA LEU A 443 32.71 -8.59 8.73
C LEU A 443 33.61 -7.34 8.62
N VAL A 444 34.84 -7.51 8.16
CA VAL A 444 35.79 -6.40 7.95
C VAL A 444 35.28 -5.44 6.87
N SER A 445 34.70 -5.96 5.78
CA SER A 445 34.15 -5.12 4.71
C SER A 445 32.97 -4.28 5.19
N PHE A 446 32.07 -4.87 5.99
CA PHE A 446 31.01 -4.11 6.64
C PHE A 446 31.56 -3.09 7.65
N LEU A 447 32.56 -3.44 8.46
CA LEU A 447 33.18 -2.51 9.40
C LEU A 447 33.71 -1.26 8.69
N ILE A 448 34.40 -1.45 7.56
CA ILE A 448 34.89 -0.37 6.70
C ILE A 448 33.72 0.47 6.16
N ALA A 449 32.64 -0.15 5.71
CA ALA A 449 31.44 0.56 5.28
C ALA A 449 30.85 1.45 6.38
N HIS A 450 30.77 0.94 7.61
CA HIS A 450 30.29 1.71 8.76
C HIS A 450 31.18 2.92 9.07
N LEU A 451 32.51 2.79 8.96
CA LEU A 451 33.42 3.93 9.14
C LEU A 451 33.19 5.02 8.09
N PHE A 452 32.92 4.65 6.83
CA PHE A 452 32.54 5.60 5.79
C PHE A 452 31.19 6.27 6.09
N TYR A 453 30.20 5.52 6.59
CA TYR A 453 28.93 6.09 7.05
C TYR A 453 29.10 7.07 8.21
N VAL A 454 29.91 6.73 9.21
CA VAL A 454 30.24 7.63 10.33
C VAL A 454 30.84 8.93 9.80
N ALA A 455 31.83 8.83 8.90
CA ALA A 455 32.47 9.98 8.28
C ALA A 455 31.48 10.83 7.46
N LEU A 456 30.57 10.18 6.71
CA LEU A 456 29.51 10.82 5.94
C LEU A 456 28.54 11.59 6.85
N PHE A 457 28.05 10.97 7.92
CA PHE A 457 27.07 11.57 8.83
C PHE A 457 27.65 12.73 9.64
N LYS A 458 28.97 12.71 9.85
CA LYS A 458 29.73 13.81 10.47
C LYS A 458 29.89 15.03 9.55
N THR A 459 29.77 14.91 8.24
CA THR A 459 29.96 16.03 7.29
C THR A 459 29.04 17.21 7.63
N GLY A 460 29.61 18.39 7.89
CA GLY A 460 28.86 19.58 8.28
C GLY A 460 28.28 19.55 9.71
N GLN A 461 28.67 18.59 10.55
CA GLN A 461 28.22 18.48 11.94
C GLN A 461 29.40 18.22 12.89
N ARG A 462 29.17 18.48 14.18
CA ARG A 462 30.10 18.08 15.25
C ARG A 462 30.05 16.57 15.45
N TRP A 463 31.11 16.02 16.03
CA TRP A 463 31.11 14.64 16.51
C TRP A 463 30.07 14.48 17.61
N PHE A 464 29.19 13.49 17.44
CA PHE A 464 28.15 13.09 18.40
C PHE A 464 27.39 14.29 18.99
N PRO A 465 26.67 15.07 18.15
CA PRO A 465 26.15 16.37 18.54
C PRO A 465 25.04 16.30 19.60
N HIS A 466 24.49 15.11 19.86
CA HIS A 466 23.48 14.86 20.89
C HIS A 466 23.97 13.80 21.90
N ARG A 467 24.31 14.23 23.12
CA ARG A 467 24.86 13.35 24.17
C ARG A 467 23.91 12.23 24.57
N GLY A 468 22.60 12.51 24.63
CA GLY A 468 21.60 11.49 24.95
C GLY A 468 21.49 10.40 23.89
N ALA A 469 21.74 10.75 22.61
CA ALA A 469 21.71 9.77 21.52
C ALA A 469 22.95 8.87 21.60
N LEU A 470 24.11 9.47 21.88
CA LEU A 470 25.35 8.74 22.11
C LEU A 470 25.23 7.77 23.29
N ALA A 471 24.74 8.24 24.44
CA ALA A 471 24.54 7.41 25.62
C ALA A 471 23.55 6.26 25.35
N ALA A 472 22.44 6.54 24.66
CA ALA A 472 21.44 5.53 24.34
C ALA A 472 21.97 4.44 23.41
N THR A 473 22.61 4.80 22.29
CA THR A 473 23.09 3.79 21.33
C THR A 473 24.28 3.00 21.86
N LEU A 474 25.19 3.64 22.61
CA LEU A 474 26.26 2.93 23.32
C LEU A 474 25.69 2.01 24.39
N GLY A 475 24.66 2.44 25.14
CA GLY A 475 23.96 1.60 26.11
C GLY A 475 23.35 0.36 25.46
N VAL A 476 22.69 0.52 24.30
CA VAL A 476 22.19 -0.62 23.51
C VAL A 476 23.33 -1.51 23.03
N GLY A 477 24.43 -0.93 22.52
CA GLY A 477 25.61 -1.69 22.10
C GLY A 477 26.25 -2.49 23.23
N VAL A 478 26.41 -1.90 24.41
CA VAL A 478 26.95 -2.59 25.61
C VAL A 478 26.01 -3.70 26.05
N ALA A 479 24.71 -3.45 26.12
CA ALA A 479 23.72 -4.48 26.46
C ALA A 479 23.74 -5.64 25.46
N MET A 480 23.81 -5.32 24.16
CA MET A 480 23.91 -6.32 23.09
C MET A 480 25.20 -7.13 23.20
N TYR A 481 26.34 -6.48 23.43
CA TYR A 481 27.62 -7.18 23.60
C TYR A 481 27.62 -8.10 24.84
N ALA A 482 27.10 -7.62 25.97
CA ALA A 482 26.94 -8.41 27.18
C ALA A 482 26.06 -9.64 26.93
N PHE A 483 24.93 -9.46 26.22
CA PHE A 483 24.04 -10.54 25.82
C PHE A 483 24.76 -11.58 24.95
N LEU A 484 25.51 -11.16 23.92
CA LEU A 484 26.31 -12.05 23.07
C LEU A 484 27.37 -12.79 23.89
N TRP A 485 28.04 -12.10 24.81
CA TRP A 485 29.06 -12.70 25.68
C TRP A 485 28.47 -13.82 26.53
N THR A 486 27.35 -13.56 27.22
CA THR A 486 26.65 -14.56 28.03
C THR A 486 26.06 -15.69 27.21
N GLY A 487 25.71 -15.42 25.94
CA GLY A 487 25.14 -16.41 25.02
C GLY A 487 26.16 -17.33 24.34
N GLY A 488 27.46 -17.22 24.67
CA GLY A 488 28.48 -18.14 24.16
C GLY A 488 29.38 -17.59 23.05
N LEU A 489 29.51 -16.26 22.92
CA LEU A 489 30.43 -15.64 21.95
C LEU A 489 31.86 -16.22 22.08
N PRO A 490 32.43 -16.82 21.00
CA PRO A 490 33.75 -17.45 21.03
C PRO A 490 34.86 -16.49 21.45
N ALA A 491 35.82 -16.99 22.24
CA ALA A 491 36.89 -16.16 22.79
C ALA A 491 37.67 -15.37 21.73
N ALA A 492 37.98 -16.02 20.60
CA ALA A 492 38.68 -15.41 19.47
C ALA A 492 37.91 -14.26 18.79
N LEU A 493 36.57 -14.23 18.89
CA LEU A 493 35.72 -13.23 18.25
C LEU A 493 35.32 -12.10 19.19
N ARG A 494 35.61 -12.19 20.50
CA ARG A 494 35.21 -11.20 21.51
C ARG A 494 35.75 -9.79 21.21
N GLY A 495 37.01 -9.68 20.82
CA GLY A 495 37.63 -8.41 20.44
C GLY A 495 37.05 -7.83 19.14
N PRO A 496 37.09 -8.57 18.02
CA PRO A 496 36.50 -8.12 16.76
C PRO A 496 35.02 -7.71 16.86
N VAL A 497 34.20 -8.50 17.57
CA VAL A 497 32.77 -8.19 17.76
C VAL A 497 32.58 -6.97 18.65
N ALA A 498 33.38 -6.78 19.71
CA ALA A 498 33.31 -5.57 20.52
C ALA A 498 33.59 -4.30 19.71
N ALA A 499 34.65 -4.33 18.90
CA ALA A 499 35.01 -3.22 18.01
C ALA A 499 33.90 -2.93 17.00
N TYR A 500 33.31 -3.98 16.42
CA TYR A 500 32.23 -3.88 15.46
C TYR A 500 30.96 -3.27 16.07
N VAL A 501 30.51 -3.79 17.22
CA VAL A 501 29.35 -3.28 17.97
C VAL A 501 29.55 -1.80 18.35
N LEU A 502 30.76 -1.43 18.78
CA LEU A 502 31.10 -0.04 19.09
C LEU A 502 30.94 0.86 17.86
N VAL A 503 31.51 0.48 16.71
CA VAL A 503 31.43 1.29 15.48
C VAL A 503 29.99 1.48 15.01
N ILE A 504 29.15 0.43 15.06
CA ILE A 504 27.73 0.54 14.71
C ILE A 504 26.99 1.46 15.68
N ALA A 505 27.22 1.32 16.98
CA ALA A 505 26.59 2.18 17.99
C ALA A 505 26.98 3.66 17.81
N LEU A 506 28.24 3.92 17.44
CA LEU A 506 28.73 5.27 17.12
C LEU A 506 28.16 5.79 15.80
N MET A 507 27.99 4.95 14.78
CA MET A 507 27.32 5.32 13.53
C MET A 507 25.87 5.76 13.81
N ALA A 508 25.12 4.96 14.56
CA ALA A 508 23.75 5.29 14.96
C ALA A 508 23.71 6.57 15.81
N ALA A 509 24.63 6.73 16.77
CA ALA A 509 24.75 7.95 17.59
C ALA A 509 24.95 9.20 16.73
N GLN A 510 25.86 9.14 15.76
CA GLN A 510 26.17 10.25 14.87
C GLN A 510 24.98 10.60 13.98
N ALA A 511 24.28 9.60 13.43
CA ALA A 511 23.11 9.80 12.58
C ALA A 511 21.92 10.40 13.35
N ILE A 512 21.56 9.82 14.50
CA ILE A 512 20.47 10.31 15.36
C ILE A 512 20.80 11.70 15.90
N GLY A 513 22.05 11.91 16.32
CA GLY A 513 22.53 13.23 16.73
C GLY A 513 22.37 14.26 15.61
N ARG A 514 22.81 13.94 14.40
CA ARG A 514 22.62 14.80 13.22
C ARG A 514 21.14 15.14 13.01
N ALA A 515 20.24 14.15 13.07
CA ALA A 515 18.81 14.37 12.91
C ALA A 515 18.21 15.28 14.00
N SER A 516 18.67 15.16 15.25
CA SER A 516 18.21 16.00 16.35
C SER A 516 18.58 17.48 16.20
N VAL A 517 19.71 17.76 15.54
CA VAL A 517 20.20 19.12 15.25
C VAL A 517 19.53 19.68 14.01
N LEU A 518 19.54 18.94 12.90
CA LEU A 518 19.01 19.43 11.62
C LEU A 518 17.48 19.47 11.60
N ARG A 519 16.81 18.54 12.26
CA ARG A 519 15.34 18.42 12.35
C ARG A 519 14.62 18.42 10.99
N ASP A 520 15.34 18.05 9.93
CA ASP A 520 14.78 17.90 8.60
C ASP A 520 14.48 16.42 8.28
N ARG A 521 13.61 16.19 7.31
CA ARG A 521 13.18 14.84 6.93
C ARG A 521 14.31 13.99 6.34
N ALA A 522 15.32 14.61 5.73
CA ALA A 522 16.43 13.88 5.12
C ALA A 522 17.35 13.28 6.19
N ALA A 523 17.70 14.07 7.21
CA ALA A 523 18.47 13.64 8.37
C ALA A 523 17.72 12.59 9.20
N VAL A 524 16.40 12.76 9.39
CA VAL A 524 15.56 11.74 10.04
C VAL A 524 15.60 10.42 9.28
N LEU A 525 15.51 10.45 7.95
CA LEU A 525 15.55 9.23 7.14
C LEU A 525 16.91 8.50 7.27
N VAL A 526 18.02 9.25 7.29
CA VAL A 526 19.36 8.69 7.57
C VAL A 526 19.43 8.08 8.97
N ALA A 527 18.87 8.74 9.99
CA ALA A 527 18.85 8.23 11.37
C ALA A 527 18.01 6.94 11.49
N VAL A 528 16.85 6.89 10.84
CA VAL A 528 16.03 5.67 10.75
C VAL A 528 16.80 4.55 10.07
N GLY A 529 17.51 4.86 8.98
CA GLY A 529 18.35 3.89 8.29
C GLY A 529 19.48 3.36 9.19
N ALA A 530 20.18 4.22 9.92
CA ALA A 530 21.23 3.80 10.85
C ALA A 530 20.67 2.93 12.01
N ALA A 531 19.47 3.23 12.49
CA ALA A 531 18.78 2.40 13.49
C ALA A 531 18.40 1.02 12.94
N PHE A 532 17.89 0.94 11.71
CA PHE A 532 17.63 -0.34 11.04
C PHE A 532 18.91 -1.15 10.82
N PHE A 533 20.03 -0.50 10.50
CA PHE A 533 21.31 -1.18 10.36
C PHE A 533 21.77 -1.80 11.68
N MET A 534 21.67 -1.04 12.78
CA MET A 534 21.97 -1.55 14.12
C MET A 534 21.06 -2.72 14.51
N LEU A 535 19.77 -2.67 14.14
CA LEU A 535 18.83 -3.77 14.36
C LEU A 535 19.19 -5.01 13.54
N SER A 536 19.49 -4.86 12.25
CA SER A 536 19.94 -5.94 11.36
C SER A 536 21.11 -6.71 11.97
N ASP A 537 22.14 -6.00 12.40
CA ASP A 537 23.37 -6.63 12.88
C ASP A 537 23.20 -7.23 14.27
N SER A 538 22.31 -6.67 15.09
CA SER A 538 21.91 -7.28 16.37
C SER A 538 21.18 -8.61 16.14
N LEU A 539 20.29 -8.68 15.15
CA LEU A 539 19.57 -9.89 14.78
C LEU A 539 20.52 -10.95 14.19
N LEU A 540 21.44 -10.54 13.31
CA LEU A 540 22.45 -11.42 12.72
C LEU A 540 23.35 -12.02 13.81
N ALA A 541 23.84 -11.18 14.73
CA ALA A 541 24.71 -11.62 15.82
C ALA A 541 23.97 -12.55 16.79
N THR A 542 22.72 -12.25 17.14
CA THR A 542 21.88 -13.12 17.97
C THR A 542 21.73 -14.50 17.33
N HIS A 543 21.35 -14.54 16.06
CA HIS A 543 21.20 -15.79 15.33
C HIS A 543 22.49 -16.60 15.30
N ARG A 544 23.63 -15.92 15.08
CA ARG A 544 24.92 -16.57 14.87
C ARG A 544 25.55 -17.10 16.16
N PHE A 545 25.42 -16.36 17.26
CA PHE A 545 26.24 -16.61 18.45
C PHE A 545 25.44 -17.02 19.69
N VAL A 546 24.12 -16.78 19.73
CA VAL A 546 23.31 -17.02 20.93
C VAL A 546 22.30 -18.14 20.69
N SER A 547 21.38 -17.91 19.75
CA SER A 547 20.29 -18.85 19.49
C SER A 547 19.73 -18.67 18.08
N PRO A 548 19.34 -19.74 17.38
CA PRO A 548 18.71 -19.63 16.07
C PRO A 548 17.42 -18.79 16.13
N LEU A 549 17.31 -17.78 15.28
CA LEU A 549 16.10 -16.99 15.17
C LEU A 549 15.20 -17.56 14.05
N PRO A 550 13.91 -17.86 14.32
CA PRO A 550 12.97 -18.26 13.27
C PRO A 550 12.88 -17.19 12.19
N TRP A 551 12.97 -17.61 10.92
CA TRP A 551 12.92 -16.69 9.77
C TRP A 551 13.97 -15.56 9.83
N SER A 552 15.12 -15.83 10.44
CA SER A 552 16.22 -14.86 10.64
C SER A 552 16.57 -14.06 9.38
N GLN A 553 16.60 -14.71 8.21
CA GLN A 553 16.91 -14.05 6.94
C GLN A 553 15.91 -12.95 6.58
N VAL A 554 14.63 -13.12 6.91
CA VAL A 554 13.60 -12.09 6.68
C VAL A 554 13.91 -10.85 7.50
N TRP A 555 14.22 -11.03 8.78
CA TRP A 555 14.44 -9.93 9.71
C TRP A 555 15.78 -9.24 9.47
N VAL A 556 16.85 -10.00 9.27
CA VAL A 556 18.20 -9.48 9.02
C VAL A 556 18.25 -8.76 7.69
N LEU A 557 17.94 -9.43 6.57
CA LEU A 557 18.05 -8.80 5.25
C LEU A 557 16.99 -7.72 5.03
N GLY A 558 15.78 -7.90 5.56
CA GLY A 558 14.71 -6.91 5.47
C GLY A 558 15.10 -5.59 6.15
N THR A 559 15.65 -5.65 7.37
CA THR A 559 16.13 -4.45 8.07
C THR A 559 17.40 -3.88 7.45
N TYR A 560 18.32 -4.72 6.95
CA TYR A 560 19.51 -4.29 6.23
C TYR A 560 19.19 -3.48 4.96
N TYR A 561 18.34 -4.00 4.07
CA TYR A 561 17.99 -3.27 2.84
C TYR A 561 17.13 -2.03 3.12
N ALA A 562 16.27 -2.08 4.14
CA ALA A 562 15.58 -0.88 4.61
C ALA A 562 16.57 0.19 5.11
N ALA A 563 17.63 -0.23 5.81
CA ALA A 563 18.70 0.66 6.26
C ALA A 563 19.41 1.35 5.08
N GLN A 564 19.87 0.56 4.10
CA GLN A 564 20.55 1.06 2.90
C GLN A 564 19.64 2.02 2.11
N ALA A 565 18.39 1.64 1.86
CA ALA A 565 17.43 2.47 1.13
C ALA A 565 17.14 3.79 1.86
N CYS A 566 16.94 3.77 3.18
CA CYS A 566 16.72 4.98 3.97
C CYS A 566 17.94 5.91 3.97
N ILE A 567 19.16 5.38 4.13
CA ILE A 567 20.38 6.18 4.10
C ILE A 567 20.55 6.83 2.73
N VAL A 568 20.46 6.06 1.65
CA VAL A 568 20.59 6.57 0.27
C VAL A 568 19.51 7.62 -0.01
N ALA A 569 18.23 7.32 0.25
CA ALA A 569 17.14 8.26 0.04
C ALA A 569 17.30 9.54 0.87
N GLY A 570 17.77 9.44 2.11
CA GLY A 570 18.03 10.58 2.98
C GLY A 570 19.12 11.49 2.42
N VAL A 571 20.23 10.92 1.98
CA VAL A 571 21.34 11.70 1.37
C VAL A 571 20.88 12.36 0.06
N LEU A 572 20.20 11.63 -0.83
CA LEU A 572 19.68 12.18 -2.08
C LEU A 572 18.70 13.33 -1.83
N LYS A 573 17.83 13.19 -0.83
CA LYS A 573 16.87 14.23 -0.45
C LYS A 573 17.54 15.48 0.11
N ALA A 574 18.59 15.32 0.90
CA ALA A 574 19.38 16.45 1.38
C ALA A 574 20.06 17.20 0.22
N ALA A 575 20.58 16.47 -0.78
CA ALA A 575 21.28 17.04 -1.92
C ALA A 575 20.36 17.80 -2.90
N THR A 576 19.07 17.46 -2.93
CA THR A 576 18.06 18.01 -3.85
C THR A 576 17.12 19.03 -3.22
N ALA A 577 17.26 19.31 -1.91
CA ALA A 577 16.41 20.28 -1.22
C ALA A 577 16.67 21.72 -1.73
N PRO A 578 15.62 22.50 -2.06
CA PRO A 578 15.76 23.88 -2.53
C PRO A 578 16.38 24.79 -1.47
N ASP A 579 17.06 25.86 -1.93
CA ASP A 579 17.68 26.85 -1.04
C ASP A 579 16.61 27.68 -0.30
N GLY A 580 16.74 27.78 1.02
CA GLY A 580 16.05 28.81 1.82
C GLY A 580 14.74 28.45 2.51
N LEU A 581 14.26 27.19 2.53
CA LEU A 581 13.09 26.81 3.34
C LEU A 581 13.36 25.54 4.17
N PRO A 582 13.10 25.53 5.48
CA PRO A 582 13.02 24.27 6.23
C PRO A 582 11.97 23.40 5.57
N VAL A 583 12.34 22.16 5.23
CA VAL A 583 11.42 21.16 4.66
C VAL A 583 10.29 20.98 5.66
N ALA A 584 9.13 21.58 5.40
CA ALA A 584 7.93 21.41 6.21
C ALA A 584 7.71 19.91 6.46
N ALA A 585 7.30 19.54 7.67
CA ALA A 585 6.85 18.19 8.02
C ALA A 585 5.76 17.72 7.03
N PRO A 586 5.47 16.40 6.91
CA PRO A 586 4.37 15.96 6.06
C PRO A 586 3.15 16.74 6.49
N VAL A 587 2.59 17.52 5.57
CA VAL A 587 1.22 17.97 5.70
C VAL A 587 0.44 16.66 5.75
N ALA A 588 0.11 16.22 6.97
CA ALA A 588 -1.12 15.50 7.20
C ALA A 588 -2.15 16.33 6.43
N ALA A 589 -2.74 15.75 5.39
CA ALA A 589 -3.72 16.42 4.56
C ALA A 589 -4.91 16.82 5.45
N VAL A 590 -4.79 18.01 6.04
CA VAL A 590 -5.79 18.74 6.79
C VAL A 590 -5.57 20.19 6.36
N ALA A 591 -6.55 20.64 5.56
CA ALA A 591 -6.86 21.98 5.06
C ALA A 591 -5.98 23.19 5.48
N ASN A 592 -5.60 24.02 4.50
CA ASN A 592 -5.90 25.47 4.48
C ASN A 592 -5.40 26.13 3.18
N VAL A 593 -6.32 26.64 2.37
CA VAL A 593 -6.05 27.62 1.31
C VAL A 593 -6.50 28.98 1.84
N THR A 594 -5.56 29.79 2.31
CA THR A 594 -5.75 31.24 2.50
C THR A 594 -5.25 31.94 1.25
N THR A 595 -6.16 32.57 0.53
CA THR A 595 -5.88 33.45 -0.61
C THR A 595 -5.41 34.81 -0.10
N CYS A 596 -4.17 35.20 -0.43
CA CYS A 596 -3.76 36.60 -0.44
C CYS A 596 -4.29 37.25 -1.72
N GLY A 597 -5.07 38.33 -1.58
CA GLY A 597 -5.50 39.17 -2.70
C GLY A 597 -4.37 40.08 -3.20
N PRO A 598 -4.43 40.55 -4.46
CA PRO A 598 -3.58 41.65 -4.90
C PRO A 598 -4.29 42.99 -4.69
N ALA A 599 -3.59 43.91 -4.03
CA ALA A 599 -3.88 45.33 -4.08
C ALA A 599 -3.51 45.89 -5.45
N LEU A 600 -4.45 46.54 -6.12
CA LEU A 600 -4.19 47.55 -7.14
C LEU A 600 -5.06 48.77 -6.82
N ARG A 601 -4.38 49.87 -6.46
CA ARG A 601 -4.94 51.23 -6.48
C ARG A 601 -4.97 51.70 -7.93
N THR A 602 -6.04 52.38 -8.33
CA THR A 602 -5.98 53.71 -8.96
C THR A 602 -7.39 54.31 -9.04
N GLU A 603 -7.41 55.62 -8.94
CA GLU A 603 -8.54 56.53 -8.73
C GLU A 603 -9.52 56.59 -9.91
N HIS A 604 -10.82 56.70 -9.64
CA HIS A 604 -11.63 57.82 -10.16
C HIS A 604 -12.99 57.93 -9.46
N THR A 605 -13.38 59.19 -9.29
CA THR A 605 -14.50 59.82 -8.56
C THR A 605 -15.91 59.42 -8.99
N PRO A 606 -16.94 59.65 -8.13
CA PRO A 606 -18.33 59.29 -8.38
C PRO A 606 -19.12 60.44 -9.03
N HIS A 607 -20.15 60.11 -9.82
CA HIS A 607 -21.41 60.87 -9.85
C HIS A 607 -22.57 60.00 -10.39
N PRO A 608 -23.82 60.31 -10.01
CA PRO A 608 -24.94 59.37 -9.95
C PRO A 608 -25.88 59.48 -11.15
N GLN A 609 -26.57 58.37 -11.44
CA GLN A 609 -28.03 58.30 -11.61
C GLN A 609 -28.48 56.84 -11.59
#